data_AF-A0A7J2NFX7-F1
#
_entry.id   AF-A0A7J2NFX7-F1
#
_cell.length_a   1.000
_cell.length_b   1.000
_cell.length_c   1.000
_cell.angle_alpha   90.00
_cell.angle_beta   90.00
_cell.angle_gamma   90.00
#
_symmetry.space_group_name_H-M   'P 1'
#
loop_
_entity.id
_entity.type
_entity.pdbx_description
1 polymer ?
#
loop_
_entity_poly.entity_id
_entity_poly.type
_entity_poly.pdbx_seq_one_letter_code
_entity_poly.pdbx_strand_id
1 'polypeptide(L)'
;MRFIDTKINGFINVNELEDIIENAASQLGLECQIIRRFNDNGSYRATDIEVTQCDKKNKYEPIVNVYGLMEGHRTNSLVIEKMGNKKRVKAFIETLNESLSKYLSENL
;
A
#
# COMPACT_ATOMS: atom_id res chain seq x y z
N MET A 1 -8.44 15.85 2.85
CA MET A 1 -7.67 14.70 2.33
C MET A 1 -7.92 14.52 0.84
N ARG A 2 -6.93 14.03 0.08
CA ARG A 2 -7.10 13.58 -1.32
C ARG A 2 -6.80 12.09 -1.37
N PHE A 3 -7.81 11.27 -1.62
CA PHE A 3 -7.68 9.84 -1.83
C PHE A 3 -7.41 9.52 -3.31
N ILE A 4 -6.70 8.44 -3.58
CA ILE A 4 -6.58 7.85 -4.92
C ILE A 4 -7.17 6.44 -4.86
N ASP A 5 -8.16 6.19 -5.69
CA ASP A 5 -8.71 4.85 -5.87
C ASP A 5 -7.99 4.17 -7.03
N THR A 6 -7.30 3.07 -6.72
CA THR A 6 -6.60 2.25 -7.71
C THR A 6 -7.28 0.89 -7.76
N LYS A 7 -7.93 0.56 -8.88
CA LYS A 7 -8.44 -0.80 -9.11
C LYS A 7 -7.29 -1.74 -9.47
N ILE A 8 -7.27 -2.91 -8.85
CA ILE A 8 -6.37 -4.01 -9.21
C ILE A 8 -7.10 -4.86 -10.24
N ASN A 9 -6.45 -5.17 -11.37
CA ASN A 9 -7.02 -6.06 -12.38
C ASN A 9 -6.84 -7.52 -11.97
N GLY A 10 -7.60 -7.96 -10.96
CA GLY A 10 -7.50 -9.29 -10.37
C GLY A 10 -7.68 -9.26 -8.86
N PHE A 11 -7.24 -10.33 -8.20
CA PHE A 11 -7.30 -10.47 -6.75
C PHE A 11 -5.91 -10.82 -6.22
N ILE A 12 -5.45 -10.11 -5.20
CA ILE A 12 -4.15 -10.34 -4.55
C ILE A 12 -4.40 -10.77 -3.10
N ASN A 13 -3.73 -11.81 -2.59
CA ASN A 13 -3.86 -12.14 -1.17
C ASN A 13 -3.25 -11.03 -0.32
N VAL A 14 -3.79 -10.86 0.89
CA VAL A 14 -3.36 -9.79 1.79
C VAL A 14 -1.86 -9.79 2.09
N ASN A 15 -1.26 -10.97 2.32
CA ASN A 15 0.17 -11.07 2.60
C ASN A 15 1.01 -10.70 1.38
N GLU A 16 0.57 -11.07 0.18
CA GLU A 16 1.27 -10.73 -1.07
C GLU A 16 1.17 -9.24 -1.36
N LEU A 17 0.04 -8.61 -1.04
CA LEU A 17 -0.13 -7.17 -1.14
C LEU A 17 0.81 -6.42 -0.20
N GLU A 18 0.97 -6.90 1.03
CA GLU A 18 1.94 -6.37 2.00
C GLU A 18 3.36 -6.43 1.42
N ASP A 19 3.78 -7.59 0.93
CA ASP A 19 5.11 -7.78 0.31
C ASP A 19 5.33 -6.85 -0.89
N ILE A 20 4.31 -6.65 -1.74
CA ILE A 20 4.38 -5.75 -2.89
C ILE A 20 4.58 -4.29 -2.45
N ILE A 21 3.85 -3.86 -1.41
CA ILE A 21 3.92 -2.49 -0.90
C ILE A 21 5.27 -2.25 -0.19
N GLU A 22 5.74 -3.20 0.61
CA GLU A 22 7.07 -3.16 1.24
C GLU A 22 8.18 -3.10 0.19
N ASN A 23 8.10 -3.91 -0.87
CA ASN A 23 9.08 -3.87 -1.95
C ASN A 23 9.09 -2.50 -2.65
N ALA A 24 7.91 -1.96 -2.99
CA ALA A 24 7.80 -0.64 -3.61
C ALA A 24 8.36 0.49 -2.72
N ALA A 25 8.13 0.43 -1.41
CA ALA A 25 8.70 1.37 -0.45
C ALA A 25 10.23 1.23 -0.36
N SER A 26 10.76 0.01 -0.27
CA SER A 26 12.19 -0.25 -0.14
C SER A 26 13.00 0.27 -1.35
N GLN A 27 12.45 0.16 -2.57
CA GLN A 27 13.07 0.69 -3.79
C GLN A 27 13.27 2.21 -3.74
N LEU A 28 12.49 2.91 -2.90
CA LEU A 28 12.56 4.35 -2.70
C LEU A 28 13.30 4.73 -1.40
N GLY A 29 13.87 3.76 -0.69
CA GLY A 29 14.48 3.97 0.62
C GLY A 29 13.48 4.42 1.69
N LEU A 30 12.24 3.93 1.59
CA LEU A 30 11.16 4.18 2.56
C LEU A 30 10.99 2.94 3.46
N GLU A 31 10.40 3.16 4.64
CA GLU A 31 10.06 2.11 5.59
C GLU A 31 8.53 1.95 5.65
N CYS A 32 8.05 0.72 5.78
CA CYS A 32 6.63 0.42 5.93
C CYS A 32 6.31 0.02 7.36
N GLN A 33 5.15 0.47 7.85
CA GLN A 33 4.51 -0.07 9.03
C GLN A 33 3.16 -0.68 8.61
N ILE A 34 3.03 -1.99 8.79
CA ILE A 34 1.80 -2.72 8.49
C ILE A 34 0.90 -2.72 9.73
N ILE A 35 -0.31 -2.20 9.58
CA ILE A 35 -1.36 -2.20 10.60
C ILE A 35 -2.56 -3.00 10.06
N ARG A 36 -2.73 -4.21 10.56
CA ARG A 36 -3.88 -5.06 10.18
C ARG A 36 -5.09 -4.68 11.04
N ARG A 37 -6.09 -4.04 10.43
CA ARG A 37 -7.35 -3.70 11.09
C ARG A 37 -8.42 -4.74 10.74
N PHE A 38 -9.06 -5.26 11.77
CA PHE A 38 -10.18 -6.19 11.65
C PHE A 38 -11.45 -5.45 12.06
N ASN A 39 -12.48 -5.48 11.22
CA ASN A 39 -13.80 -5.02 11.65
C ASN A 39 -14.44 -6.07 12.57
N ASP A 40 -15.20 -5.64 13.56
CA ASP A 40 -15.81 -6.48 14.62
C ASP A 40 -16.69 -7.63 14.09
N ASN A 41 -17.11 -7.56 12.82
CA ASN A 41 -18.00 -8.54 12.19
C ASN A 41 -17.26 -9.60 11.36
N GLY A 42 -15.92 -9.59 11.34
CA GLY A 42 -15.09 -10.58 10.64
C GLY A 42 -15.19 -10.57 9.11
N SER A 43 -16.00 -9.68 8.53
CA SER A 43 -16.41 -9.71 7.11
C SER A 43 -15.69 -8.70 6.21
N TYR A 44 -15.08 -7.65 6.79
CA TYR A 44 -14.23 -6.70 6.07
C TYR A 44 -12.91 -6.57 6.81
N ARG A 45 -11.83 -6.98 6.16
CA ARG A 45 -10.46 -6.71 6.59
C ARG A 45 -9.99 -5.54 5.75
N ALA A 46 -9.41 -4.53 6.38
CA ALA A 46 -8.67 -3.50 5.67
C ALA A 46 -7.24 -3.61 6.15
N THR A 47 -6.31 -3.86 5.23
CA THR A 47 -4.90 -3.71 5.56
C THR A 47 -4.58 -2.24 5.39
N ASP A 48 -4.18 -1.61 6.49
CA ASP A 48 -3.72 -0.25 6.55
C ASP A 48 -2.19 -0.29 6.60
N ILE A 49 -1.55 0.15 5.52
CA ILE A 49 -0.09 0.15 5.43
C ILE A 49 0.34 1.61 5.39
N GLU A 50 0.95 2.05 6.48
CA GLU A 50 1.56 3.37 6.57
C GLU A 50 2.98 3.27 6.00
N VAL A 51 3.24 4.05 4.96
CA VAL A 51 4.58 4.15 4.37
C VAL A 51 5.20 5.43 4.90
N THR A 52 6.29 5.28 5.63
CA THR A 52 7.01 6.37 6.29
C THR A 52 8.39 6.55 5.69
N GLN A 53 8.95 7.74 5.90
CA GLN A 53 10.36 7.97 5.68
C GLN A 53 11.04 8.20 7.03
N CYS A 54 12.14 7.51 7.28
CA CYS A 54 13.07 7.85 8.36
C CYS A 54 13.94 9.04 7.92
N ASP A 55 13.85 10.16 8.63
CA ASP A 55 14.76 11.29 8.44
C ASP A 55 16.13 11.06 9.13
N LYS A 56 17.12 11.91 8.84
CA LYS A 56 18.46 11.84 9.48
C LYS A 56 18.46 12.02 11.01
N LYS A 57 17.31 12.32 11.62
CA LYS A 57 17.10 12.51 13.06
C LYS A 57 16.25 11.37 13.65
N ASN A 58 16.07 10.26 12.92
CA ASN A 58 15.21 9.13 13.29
C ASN A 58 13.75 9.54 13.56
N LYS A 59 13.26 10.56 12.87
CA LYS A 59 11.85 10.91 12.87
C LYS A 59 11.18 10.27 11.66
N TYR A 60 10.09 9.56 11.92
CA TYR A 60 9.25 8.96 10.91
C TYR A 60 8.26 10.00 10.39
N GLU A 61 8.38 10.36 9.10
CA GLU A 61 7.43 11.22 8.40
C GLU A 61 6.53 10.36 7.50
N PRO A 62 5.21 10.32 7.74
CA PRO A 62 4.30 9.54 6.90
C PRO A 62 4.19 10.13 5.49
N ILE A 63 4.30 9.27 4.48
CA ILE A 63 4.23 9.62 3.05
C ILE A 63 2.85 9.32 2.49
N VAL A 64 2.39 8.09 2.66
CA VAL A 64 1.05 7.64 2.28
C VAL A 64 0.52 6.60 3.26
N ASN A 65 -0.81 6.50 3.35
CA ASN A 65 -1.46 5.30 3.86
C ASN A 65 -2.10 4.56 2.70
N VAL A 66 -1.92 3.25 2.64
CA VAL A 66 -2.53 2.39 1.63
C VAL A 66 -3.55 1.49 2.32
N TYR A 67 -4.79 1.55 1.85
CA TYR A 67 -5.89 0.74 2.32
C TYR A 67 -6.27 -0.30 1.28
N GLY A 68 -6.11 -1.58 1.60
CA GLY A 68 -6.65 -2.66 0.78
C GLY A 68 -8.15 -2.84 1.02
N LEU A 69 -8.97 -2.67 -0.02
CA LEU A 69 -10.38 -3.03 0.02
C LEU A 69 -10.53 -4.52 -0.26
N MET A 70 -10.95 -5.27 0.76
CA MET A 70 -10.98 -6.73 0.70
C MET A 70 -12.37 -7.29 0.42
N GLU A 71 -12.40 -8.33 -0.41
CA GLU A 71 -13.51 -9.27 -0.57
C GLU A 71 -13.03 -10.64 -0.05
N GLY A 72 -13.41 -10.99 1.18
CA GLY A 72 -12.90 -12.17 1.86
C GLY A 72 -11.41 -12.03 2.26
N HIS A 73 -10.53 -12.89 1.74
CA HIS A 73 -9.08 -12.87 2.00
C HIS A 73 -8.26 -12.18 0.91
N ARG A 74 -8.92 -11.58 -0.09
CA ARG A 74 -8.29 -11.04 -1.29
C ARG A 74 -8.63 -9.57 -1.45
N THR A 75 -7.70 -8.82 -2.05
CA THR A 75 -7.84 -7.39 -2.33
C THR A 75 -8.00 -7.18 -3.83
N ASN A 76 -9.02 -6.40 -4.24
CA ASN A 76 -9.27 -6.06 -5.64
C ASN A 76 -9.19 -4.54 -5.92
N SER A 77 -9.03 -3.72 -4.88
CA SER A 77 -8.91 -2.26 -4.98
C SER A 77 -8.06 -1.73 -3.83
N LEU A 78 -7.33 -0.65 -4.09
CA LEU A 78 -6.56 0.10 -3.12
C LEU A 78 -7.09 1.53 -3.01
N VAL A 79 -7.17 2.05 -1.80
CA VAL A 79 -7.36 3.47 -1.53
C VAL A 79 -6.06 4.01 -0.96
N ILE A 80 -5.48 5.02 -1.58
CA ILE A 80 -4.22 5.64 -1.13
C ILE A 80 -4.49 7.03 -0.59
N GLU A 81 -4.24 7.25 0.69
CA GLU A 81 -4.26 8.56 1.31
C GLU A 81 -2.91 9.26 1.19
N LYS A 82 -2.92 10.50 0.70
CA LYS A 82 -1.72 11.33 0.58
C LYS A 82 -1.45 12.08 1.88
N MET A 83 -0.30 11.83 2.50
CA MET A 83 0.11 12.50 3.74
C MET A 83 1.33 13.40 3.56
N GLY A 84 2.34 12.94 2.81
CA GLY A 84 3.62 13.63 2.67
C GLY A 84 3.79 14.46 1.40
N ASN A 85 5.06 14.74 1.07
CA ASN A 85 5.44 15.54 -0.09
C ASN A 85 4.88 14.97 -1.42
N LYS A 86 4.24 15.83 -2.24
CA LYS A 86 3.66 15.47 -3.54
C LYS A 86 4.61 14.69 -4.47
N LYS A 87 5.89 15.04 -4.52
CA LYS A 87 6.87 14.36 -5.39
C LYS A 87 7.10 12.92 -4.94
N ARG A 88 7.18 12.68 -3.63
CA ARG A 88 7.40 11.34 -3.06
C ARG A 88 6.17 10.47 -3.14
N VAL A 89 5.01 11.04 -2.82
CA VAL A 89 3.72 10.38 -3.02
C VAL A 89 3.60 9.89 -4.46
N LYS A 90 3.92 10.76 -5.45
CA LYS A 90 3.89 10.39 -6.86
C LYS A 90 4.87 9.26 -7.19
N ALA A 91 6.13 9.37 -6.75
CA ALA A 91 7.13 8.32 -6.98
C ALA A 91 6.70 6.97 -6.40
N PHE A 92 6.18 6.97 -5.17
CA PHE A 92 5.67 5.75 -4.52
C PHE A 92 4.52 5.11 -5.31
N ILE A 93 3.54 5.91 -5.77
CA ILE A 93 2.41 5.39 -6.55
C ILE A 93 2.89 4.79 -7.89
N GLU A 94 3.84 5.43 -8.56
CA GLU A 94 4.42 4.92 -9.82
C GLU A 94 5.13 3.58 -9.58
N THR A 95 6.00 3.49 -8.57
CA THR A 95 6.69 2.25 -8.19
C THR A 95 5.74 1.14 -7.73
N LEU A 96 4.68 1.50 -6.99
CA LEU A 96 3.65 0.55 -6.56
C LEU A 96 2.89 -0.03 -7.76
N ASN A 97 2.51 0.81 -8.72
CA ASN A 97 1.81 0.36 -9.93
C ASN A 97 2.67 -0.56 -10.79
N GLU A 98 3.97 -0.27 -10.92
CA GLU A 98 4.93 -1.15 -11.60
C GLU A 98 5.04 -2.50 -10.88
N SER A 99 5.18 -2.48 -9.56
CA SER A 99 5.28 -3.70 -8.73
C SER A 99 4.02 -4.57 -8.82
N LEU A 100 2.84 -3.95 -8.76
CA LEU A 100 1.55 -4.63 -8.95
C LEU A 100 1.43 -5.23 -10.36
N SER A 101 1.79 -4.46 -11.39
CA SER A 101 1.68 -4.92 -12.79
C SER A 101 2.59 -6.12 -13.05
N LYS A 102 3.82 -6.08 -12.51
CA LYS A 102 4.77 -7.19 -12.59
C LYS A 102 4.21 -8.44 -11.91
N TYR A 103 3.76 -8.32 -10.66
CA TYR A 103 3.19 -9.44 -9.90
C TYR A 103 2.02 -10.08 -10.65
N LEU A 104 1.07 -9.27 -11.14
CA LEU A 104 -0.09 -9.76 -11.87
C LEU A 104 0.30 -10.47 -13.18
N SER A 105 1.33 -9.99 -13.89
CA SER A 105 1.81 -10.63 -15.12
C SER A 105 2.53 -11.96 -14.91
N GLU A 106 3.09 -12.18 -13.72
CA GLU A 106 3.82 -13.42 -13.37
C GLU A 106 2.89 -14.49 -12.78
N ASN A 107 1.70 -14.11 -12.30
CA ASN A 107 0.80 -14.98 -11.54
C ASN A 107 -0.62 -15.15 -12.14
N LEU A 108 -0.87 -14.59 -13.34
CA LEU A 108 -2.09 -14.78 -14.15
C LEU A 108 -1.76 -15.46 -15.48
#